data_AF-A0A165J1P6-F1
#
_entry.id   AF-A0A165J1P6-F1
#
_cell.length_a   1.000
_cell.length_b   1.000
_cell.length_c   1.000
_cell.angle_alpha   90.00
_cell.angle_beta   90.00
_cell.angle_gamma   90.00
#
_symmetry.space_group_name_H-M   'P 1'
#
loop_
_entity.id
_entity.type
_entity.pdbx_description
1 polymer ?
#
loop_
_entity_poly.entity_id
_entity_poly.type
_entity_poly.pdbx_seq_one_letter_code
_entity_poly.pdbx_strand_id
1 'polypeptide(L)'
;SVGCHLTNPCGHAACGSCSTKWAANNKSKPTCFACRAPMNRSTPVIPGLIIDSLIEKQINLLAENGDDEWLEHGANRKEWEQRKACVHPPCIRI
;
A
#
# COMPACT_ATOMS: atom_id res chain seq x y z
N SER A 1 6.63 -0.90 3.32
CA SER A 1 5.78 0.28 3.07
C SER A 1 4.32 -0.13 3.17
N VAL A 2 3.52 0.61 3.94
CA VAL A 2 2.05 0.50 3.93
C VAL A 2 1.41 1.16 2.72
N GLY A 3 2.14 2.05 2.04
CA GLY A 3 1.65 2.71 0.84
C GLY A 3 1.26 1.70 -0.23
N CYS A 4 0.19 2.01 -0.93
CA CYS A 4 -0.36 1.24 -2.02
C CYS A 4 0.60 1.24 -3.20
N HIS A 5 0.75 0.09 -3.82
CA HIS A 5 1.47 -0.08 -5.06
C HIS A 5 0.55 -0.73 -6.09
N LEU A 6 0.58 -0.20 -7.31
CA LEU A 6 -0.16 -0.72 -8.45
C LEU A 6 0.77 -1.57 -9.32
N THR A 7 0.29 -2.72 -9.78
CA THR A 7 1.04 -3.55 -10.74
C THR A 7 1.02 -2.90 -12.12
N ASN A 8 2.18 -2.74 -12.75
CA ASN A 8 2.30 -2.16 -14.09
C ASN A 8 2.30 -3.26 -15.16
N PRO A 9 1.41 -3.27 -16.17
CA PRO A 9 0.49 -2.17 -16.53
C PRO A 9 -0.96 -2.32 -16.04
N CYS A 10 -1.36 -3.48 -15.51
CA CYS A 10 -2.79 -3.75 -15.28
C CYS A 10 -3.46 -2.99 -14.11
N GLY A 11 -2.70 -2.26 -13.30
CA GLY A 11 -3.23 -1.35 -12.29
C GLY A 11 -3.74 -1.97 -10.99
N HIS A 12 -3.72 -3.30 -10.83
CA HIS A 12 -4.17 -3.93 -9.57
C HIS A 12 -3.33 -3.50 -8.37
N ALA A 13 -4.01 -3.19 -7.27
CA ALA A 13 -3.43 -2.60 -6.08
C ALA A 13 -3.15 -3.63 -4.99
N ALA A 14 -2.04 -3.46 -4.28
CA ALA A 14 -1.75 -4.15 -3.02
C ALA A 14 -0.84 -3.30 -2.13
N CYS A 15 -0.69 -3.72 -0.87
CA CYS A 15 0.25 -3.09 0.04
C CYS A 15 1.67 -3.09 -0.53
N GLY A 16 2.46 -2.04 -0.27
CA GLY A 16 3.75 -1.85 -0.91
C GLY A 16 4.76 -2.95 -0.63
N SER A 17 4.80 -3.49 0.60
CA SER A 17 5.62 -4.66 0.92
C SER A 17 5.11 -5.94 0.23
N CYS A 18 3.79 -6.12 0.14
CA CYS A 18 3.15 -7.27 -0.48
C CYS A 18 3.50 -7.34 -1.98
N SER A 19 3.30 -6.24 -2.70
CA SER A 19 3.53 -6.15 -4.14
C SER A 19 5.02 -6.24 -4.50
N THR A 20 5.90 -5.61 -3.70
CA THR A 20 7.35 -5.71 -3.90
C THR A 20 7.85 -7.13 -3.64
N LYS A 21 7.40 -7.78 -2.56
CA LYS A 21 7.74 -9.19 -2.28
C LYS A 21 7.25 -10.10 -3.40
N TRP A 22 6.04 -9.87 -3.88
CA TRP A 22 5.46 -10.63 -5.00
C TRP A 22 6.30 -10.48 -6.28
N ALA A 23 6.61 -9.25 -6.68
CA ALA A 23 7.42 -8.98 -7.86
C ALA A 23 8.84 -9.58 -7.75
N ALA A 24 9.42 -9.60 -6.53
CA ALA A 24 10.73 -10.18 -6.28
C ALA A 24 10.79 -11.71 -6.42
N ASN A 25 9.66 -12.41 -6.25
CA ASN A 25 9.61 -13.88 -6.37
C ASN A 25 9.82 -14.39 -7.80
N ASN A 26 9.54 -13.57 -8.81
CA ASN A 26 9.73 -13.95 -10.22
C ASN A 26 10.23 -12.75 -11.04
N LYS A 27 11.49 -12.36 -10.83
CA LYS A 27 12.11 -11.19 -11.46
C LYS A 27 12.21 -11.29 -12.99
N SER A 28 12.33 -12.49 -13.55
CA SER A 28 12.53 -12.67 -14.99
C SER A 28 11.23 -12.58 -15.78
N LYS A 29 10.11 -13.02 -15.20
CA LYS A 29 8.77 -12.97 -15.80
C LYS A 29 7.72 -12.64 -14.72
N PRO A 30 7.74 -11.40 -14.18
CA PRO A 30 6.80 -11.02 -13.14
C PRO A 30 5.37 -11.03 -13.70
N THR A 31 4.43 -11.49 -12.89
CA THR A 31 2.99 -11.54 -13.24
C THR A 31 2.16 -10.95 -12.11
N CYS A 32 1.05 -10.31 -12.46
CA CYS A 32 0.17 -9.69 -11.48
C CYS A 32 -0.35 -10.73 -10.47
N PHE A 33 -0.39 -10.37 -9.18
CA PHE A 33 -0.92 -11.24 -8.13
C PHE A 33 -2.43 -11.52 -8.29
N ALA A 34 -3.17 -10.59 -8.90
CA ALA A 34 -4.62 -10.69 -9.10
C ALA A 34 -4.97 -11.35 -10.44
N CYS A 35 -4.60 -10.73 -11.56
CA CYS A 35 -5.04 -11.19 -12.89
C CYS A 35 -4.01 -12.04 -13.65
N ARG A 36 -2.83 -12.28 -13.07
CA ARG A 36 -1.72 -13.04 -13.70
C ARG A 36 -1.16 -12.46 -15.00
N ALA A 37 -1.64 -11.31 -15.47
CA ALA A 37 -1.10 -10.63 -16.64
C ALA A 37 0.41 -10.33 -16.45
N PRO A 38 1.22 -10.39 -17.53
CA PRO A 38 2.63 -10.02 -17.47
C PRO A 38 2.82 -8.60 -16.95
N MET A 39 3.74 -8.44 -16.00
CA MET A 39 4.11 -7.13 -15.48
C MET A 39 5.33 -6.59 -16.23
N ASN A 40 5.51 -5.27 -16.20
CA ASN A 40 6.74 -4.65 -16.66
C ASN A 40 7.94 -5.20 -15.87
N ARG A 41 9.02 -5.56 -16.56
CA ARG A 41 10.19 -6.20 -15.94
C ARG A 41 11.04 -5.25 -15.11
N SER A 42 11.22 -4.03 -15.59
CA SER A 42 12.08 -3.02 -14.95
C SER A 42 11.35 -2.27 -13.85
N THR A 43 10.06 -2.02 -14.05
CA THR A 43 9.20 -1.28 -13.12
C THR A 43 7.90 -2.05 -12.89
N PRO A 44 7.95 -3.21 -12.20
CA PRO A 44 6.79 -4.08 -12.02
C PRO A 44 5.68 -3.45 -11.18
N VAL A 45 6.03 -2.59 -10.23
CA VAL A 45 5.08 -1.89 -9.35
C VAL A 45 5.35 -0.40 -9.37
N ILE A 46 4.29 0.40 -9.22
CA ILE A 46 4.34 1.87 -9.16
C ILE A 46 3.60 2.38 -7.91
N PRO A 47 4.02 3.51 -7.29
CA PRO A 47 3.27 4.17 -6.22
C PRO A 47 1.82 4.47 -6.58
N GLY A 48 0.89 4.05 -5.74
CA GLY A 48 -0.56 4.27 -5.88
C GLY A 48 -1.05 5.46 -5.04
N LEU A 49 -0.45 6.64 -5.20
CA LEU A 49 -0.68 7.80 -4.32
C LEU A 49 -2.16 8.20 -4.18
N ILE A 50 -2.94 8.09 -5.26
CA ILE A 50 -4.39 8.39 -5.21
C ILE A 50 -5.12 7.39 -4.31
N ILE A 51 -4.73 6.11 -4.35
CA ILE A 51 -5.32 5.07 -3.51
C ILE A 51 -4.91 5.27 -2.05
N ASP A 52 -3.68 5.72 -1.79
CA ASP A 52 -3.24 6.07 -0.44
C ASP A 52 -4.10 7.19 0.15
N SER A 53 -4.30 8.29 -0.59
CA SER A 53 -5.18 9.39 -0.15
C SER A 53 -6.63 8.94 0.05
N LEU A 54 -7.13 8.03 -0.79
CA LEU A 54 -8.48 7.47 -0.65
C LEU A 54 -8.61 6.63 0.62
N ILE A 55 -7.62 5.78 0.91
CA ILE A 55 -7.59 4.96 2.14
C ILE A 55 -7.56 5.87 3.37
N GLU A 56 -6.73 6.90 3.39
CA GLU A 56 -6.68 7.86 4.50
C GLU A 56 -8.02 8.57 4.71
N LYS A 57 -8.66 9.04 3.64
CA LYS A 57 -9.98 9.66 3.73
C LYS A 57 -11.03 8.68 4.24
N GLN A 58 -11.02 7.43 3.78
CA GLN A 58 -11.96 6.40 4.25
C GLN A 58 -11.78 6.09 5.73
N ILE A 59 -10.54 5.97 6.21
CA ILE A 59 -10.25 5.74 7.64
C ILE A 59 -10.80 6.89 8.49
N ASN A 60 -10.62 8.14 8.06
CA ASN A 60 -11.16 9.29 8.76
C ASN A 60 -12.70 9.29 8.76
N LEU A 61 -13.34 8.95 7.65
CA LEU A 61 -14.79 8.82 7.57
C LEU A 61 -15.35 7.73 8.49
N LEU A 62 -14.65 6.61 8.65
CA LEU A 62 -15.06 5.56 9.60
C LEU A 62 -15.10 6.09 11.04
N ALA A 63 -14.06 6.83 11.44
CA ALA A 63 -14.00 7.48 12.75
C ALA A 63 -15.10 8.54 12.92
N GLU A 64 -15.31 9.41 11.91
CA GLU A 64 -16.36 10.43 11.90
C GLU A 64 -17.77 9.82 12.02
N ASN A 65 -17.97 8.61 11.48
CA ASN A 65 -19.24 7.87 11.53
C ASN A 65 -19.41 7.03 12.81
N GLY A 66 -18.49 7.14 13.78
CA GLY A 66 -18.61 6.50 15.08
C GLY A 66 -18.15 5.04 15.14
N ASP A 67 -17.26 4.61 14.23
CA ASP A 67 -16.60 3.31 14.36
C ASP A 67 -15.49 3.37 15.43
N ASP A 68 -15.79 2.80 16.61
CA ASP A 68 -14.91 2.81 17.80
C ASP A 68 -13.51 2.24 17.52
N GLU A 69 -13.35 1.31 16.58
CA GLU A 69 -12.04 0.73 16.26
C GLU A 69 -11.13 1.70 15.50
N TRP A 70 -11.71 2.69 14.81
CA TRP A 70 -11.01 3.68 13.98
C TRP A 70 -10.90 5.07 14.61
N LEU A 71 -11.54 5.31 15.75
CA LEU A 71 -11.31 6.48 16.61
C LEU A 71 -9.82 6.58 17.03
N GLU A 72 -9.40 7.75 17.52
CA GLU A 72 -8.00 8.06 17.86
C GLU A 72 -7.31 7.00 18.72
N HIS A 73 -8.05 6.38 19.64
CA HIS A 73 -7.54 5.35 20.56
C HIS A 73 -7.97 3.92 20.20
N GLY A 74 -8.72 3.77 19.11
CA GLY A 74 -9.19 2.50 18.60
C GLY A 74 -8.05 1.58 18.16
N ALA A 75 -8.29 0.27 18.24
CA ALA A 75 -7.26 -0.74 17.97
C ALA A 75 -6.75 -0.66 16.53
N ASN A 76 -7.65 -0.51 15.55
CA ASN A 76 -7.29 -0.45 14.13
C ASN A 76 -6.52 0.84 13.80
N ARG A 77 -6.93 1.98 14.38
CA ARG A 77 -6.19 3.25 14.21
C ARG A 77 -4.76 3.12 14.72
N LYS A 78 -4.56 2.55 15.90
CA LYS A 78 -3.23 2.32 16.48
C LYS A 78 -2.37 1.40 15.61
N GLU A 79 -2.91 0.28 15.15
CA GLU A 79 -2.18 -0.64 14.25
C GLU A 79 -1.78 0.07 12.95
N TRP A 80 -2.71 0.82 12.35
CA TRP A 80 -2.46 1.57 11.11
C TRP A 80 -1.33 2.59 11.25
N GLU A 81 -1.36 3.41 12.31
CA GLU A 81 -0.31 4.39 12.60
C GLU A 81 1.06 3.73 12.85
N GLN A 82 1.10 2.61 13.57
CA GLN A 82 2.33 1.83 13.77
C GLN A 82 2.91 1.35 12.44
N ARG A 83 2.07 0.84 11.54
CA ARG A 83 2.50 0.36 10.23
C ARG A 83 2.97 1.50 9.33
N LYS A 84 2.43 2.72 9.45
CA LYS A 84 2.95 3.94 8.80
C LYS A 84 4.31 4.35 9.37
N ALA A 85 4.45 4.38 10.71
CA ALA A 85 5.68 4.80 11.39
C ALA A 85 6.87 3.89 11.09
N CYS A 86 6.65 2.58 10.92
CA CYS A 86 7.68 1.61 10.55
C CYS A 86 8.34 1.86 9.16
N VAL A 87 7.90 2.88 8.42
CA VAL A 87 8.42 3.25 7.10
C VAL A 87 9.33 4.50 7.15
N HIS A 88 9.67 5.03 8.33
CA HIS A 88 10.62 6.14 8.49
C HIS A 88 11.90 5.78 9.29
N PRO A 89 13.00 5.40 8.61
CA PRO A 89 14.37 5.79 8.95
C PRO A 89 14.73 7.12 8.24
N PRO A 90 15.73 7.89 8.69
CA PRO A 90 15.73 9.35 8.62
C PRO A 90 15.84 9.90 7.19
N CYS A 91 15.00 10.89 6.89
CA CYS A 91 15.32 12.05 6.05
C CYS A 91 16.31 11.78 4.89
N ILE A 92 15.83 11.21 3.77
CA ILE A 92 16.47 11.50 2.48
C ILE A 92 16.00 12.91 2.12
N ARG A 93 16.80 13.91 2.52
CA ARG A 93 16.72 15.25 1.97
C ARG A 93 17.18 15.14 0.51
N ILE A 94 16.28 15.49 -0.40
CA ILE A 94 16.61 15.85 -1.78
C ILE A 94 17.38 17.17 -1.73
#